data_AF-A0A1Y2CTK3-F1
#
_entry.id   AF-A0A1Y2CTK3-F1
#
_cell.length_a   1.000
_cell.length_b   1.000
_cell.length_c   1.000
_cell.angle_alpha   90.00
_cell.angle_beta   90.00
_cell.angle_gamma   90.00
#
_symmetry.space_group_name_H-M   'P 1'
#
loop_
_entity.id
_entity.type
_entity.pdbx_description
1 polymer ?
#
loop_
_entity_poly.entity_id
_entity_poly.type
_entity_poly.pdbx_seq_one_letter_code
_entity_poly.pdbx_strand_id
1 'polypeptide(L)'
;MPLITTTTVKTVTTTTTANGSTTITKTVVTQTPVIDTNQEFQSFRAPVRPIQEGNGWDFHVYYSNELGQREFIDGLWARAKKEFPTVEIEEVTAKPRGPHTLPMFKAIVNTPAEFGAFLSWIATNRGDLSVLVHPLTGNDLVDHTTHAVWCGEKVPLKLEVLH
;
A
#
# COMPACT_ATOMS: atom_id res chain seq x y z
N MET A 1 9.22 -14.29 -15.20
CA MET A 1 9.83 -12.94 -15.30
C MET A 1 11.33 -13.09 -15.42
N PRO A 2 12.01 -12.48 -16.40
CA PRO A 2 13.47 -12.59 -16.49
C PRO A 2 14.12 -11.66 -15.45
N LEU A 3 15.06 -12.19 -14.66
CA LEU A 3 15.88 -11.39 -13.76
C LEU A 3 16.83 -10.51 -14.58
N ILE A 4 16.74 -9.19 -14.40
CA ILE A 4 17.69 -8.24 -14.96
C ILE A 4 19.01 -8.44 -14.21
N THR A 5 20.03 -8.97 -14.90
CA THR A 5 21.37 -9.17 -14.32
C THR A 5 22.23 -7.97 -14.69
N THR A 6 22.57 -7.13 -13.72
CA THR A 6 23.50 -6.00 -13.94
C THR A 6 24.93 -6.52 -13.86
N THR A 7 25.72 -6.33 -14.93
CA THR A 7 27.14 -6.69 -14.94
C THR A 7 27.97 -5.45 -14.63
N THR A 8 28.74 -5.48 -13.53
CA THR A 8 29.64 -4.38 -13.16
C THR A 8 31.09 -4.88 -13.21
N VAL A 9 31.94 -4.22 -14.00
CA VAL A 9 33.39 -4.51 -14.02
C VAL A 9 34.03 -3.80 -12.83
N LYS A 10 34.56 -4.57 -11.86
CA LYS A 10 35.13 -4.00 -10.63
C LYS A 10 36.59 -3.56 -10.76
N THR A 11 37.41 -4.17 -11.64
CA THR A 11 38.82 -3.79 -11.78
C THR A 11 39.40 -4.19 -13.13
N VAL A 12 40.20 -3.30 -13.74
CA VAL A 12 41.02 -3.57 -14.92
C VAL A 12 42.48 -3.35 -14.52
N THR A 13 43.31 -4.38 -14.64
CA THR A 13 44.74 -4.28 -14.38
C THR A 13 45.52 -4.49 -15.68
N THR A 14 46.39 -3.53 -15.99
CA THR A 14 47.27 -3.58 -17.16
C THR A 14 48.69 -3.81 -16.69
N THR A 15 49.33 -4.87 -17.19
CA THR A 15 50.74 -5.15 -16.90
C THR A 15 51.52 -5.18 -18.21
N THR A 16 52.55 -4.33 -18.29
CA THR A 16 53.46 -4.29 -19.45
C THR A 16 54.78 -4.93 -19.05
N THR A 17 55.19 -5.93 -19.82
CA THR A 17 56.49 -6.60 -19.64
C THR A 17 57.61 -5.76 -20.26
N ALA A 18 58.85 -5.96 -19.79
CA ALA A 18 60.04 -5.22 -20.23
C ALA A 18 60.30 -5.30 -21.76
N ASN A 19 59.63 -6.22 -22.45
CA ASN A 19 59.76 -6.52 -23.86
C ASN A 19 58.72 -5.75 -24.72
N GLY A 20 57.93 -4.86 -24.10
CA GLY A 20 56.87 -4.10 -24.76
C GLY A 20 55.54 -4.85 -24.94
N SER A 21 55.42 -6.09 -24.44
CA SER A 21 54.15 -6.84 -24.49
C SER A 21 53.26 -6.45 -23.31
N THR A 22 52.04 -5.99 -23.60
CA THR A 22 51.02 -5.60 -22.62
C THR A 22 49.94 -6.66 -22.50
N THR A 23 49.69 -7.12 -21.27
CA THR A 23 48.57 -8.01 -20.94
C THR A 23 47.54 -7.24 -20.12
N ILE A 24 46.27 -7.30 -20.53
CA ILE A 24 45.14 -6.71 -19.82
C ILE A 24 44.33 -7.82 -19.18
N THR A 25 44.27 -7.84 -17.86
CA THR A 25 43.39 -8.76 -17.11
C THR A 25 42.16 -7.98 -16.64
N LYS A 26 40.98 -8.40 -17.10
CA LYS A 26 39.69 -7.88 -16.64
C LYS A 26 39.06 -8.89 -15.70
N THR A 27 38.89 -8.52 -14.43
CA THR A 27 38.09 -9.33 -13.50
C THR A 27 36.65 -8.86 -13.59
N VAL A 28 35.81 -9.66 -14.26
CA VAL A 28 34.37 -9.45 -14.31
C VAL A 28 33.75 -10.15 -13.11
N VAL A 29 33.20 -9.39 -12.17
CA VAL A 29 32.46 -9.93 -11.03
C VAL A 29 30.98 -9.85 -11.36
N THR A 30 30.38 -10.98 -11.72
CA THR A 30 28.93 -11.09 -11.87
C THR A 30 28.32 -11.15 -10.47
N GLN A 31 27.70 -10.06 -10.04
CA GLN A 31 26.97 -10.02 -8.78
C GLN A 31 25.48 -10.02 -9.12
N THR A 32 24.83 -11.17 -8.96
CA THR A 32 23.36 -11.22 -8.99
C THR A 32 22.86 -10.39 -7.80
N PRO A 33 22.04 -9.35 -8.00
CA PRO A 33 21.44 -8.65 -6.87
C PRO A 33 20.61 -9.68 -6.11
N VAL A 34 21.00 -9.95 -4.87
CA VAL A 34 20.14 -10.66 -3.93
C VAL A 34 19.03 -9.69 -3.62
N ILE A 35 17.90 -9.83 -4.30
CA ILE A 35 16.68 -9.10 -3.95
C ILE A 35 16.24 -9.67 -2.61
N ASP A 36 16.39 -8.89 -1.55
CA ASP A 36 15.73 -9.19 -0.29
C ASP A 36 14.23 -9.03 -0.51
N THR A 37 13.56 -10.13 -0.82
CA THR A 37 12.12 -10.16 -1.12
C THR A 37 11.28 -9.71 0.08
N ASN A 38 11.84 -9.68 1.29
CA ASN A 38 11.11 -9.23 2.47
C ASN A 38 10.89 -7.72 2.47
N GLN A 39 11.79 -6.92 1.90
CA GLN A 39 11.67 -5.46 1.91
C GLN A 39 10.38 -4.97 1.22
N GLU A 40 9.96 -5.67 0.17
CA GLU A 40 8.74 -5.39 -0.60
C GLU A 40 7.46 -5.61 0.20
N PHE A 41 7.51 -6.36 1.29
CA PHE A 41 6.37 -6.57 2.18
C PHE A 41 6.35 -5.61 3.37
N GLN A 42 7.45 -4.90 3.62
CA GLN A 42 7.61 -4.00 4.77
C GLN A 42 7.31 -2.54 4.44
N SER A 43 7.44 -2.13 3.17
CA SER A 43 7.21 -0.74 2.80
C SER A 43 6.59 -0.63 1.42
N PHE A 44 5.62 0.28 1.28
CA PHE A 44 5.07 0.59 -0.03
C PHE A 44 6.12 1.27 -0.92
N ARG A 45 6.01 1.04 -2.23
CA ARG A 45 6.80 1.77 -3.21
C ARG A 45 6.18 3.13 -3.49
N ALA A 46 7.01 4.08 -3.91
CA ALA A 46 6.55 5.32 -4.52
C ALA A 46 5.54 5.00 -5.67
N PRO A 47 4.47 5.78 -5.83
CA PRO A 47 4.24 7.09 -5.20
C PRO A 47 3.52 7.05 -3.84
N VAL A 48 3.23 5.88 -3.27
CA VAL A 48 2.61 5.82 -1.93
C VAL A 48 3.60 6.38 -0.90
N ARG A 49 3.11 7.24 0.00
CA ARG A 49 3.93 7.84 1.05
C ARG A 49 4.58 6.73 1.89
N PRO A 50 5.88 6.86 2.22
CA PRO A 50 6.52 5.94 3.13
C PRO A 50 5.95 6.15 4.55
N ILE A 51 5.95 5.09 5.37
CA ILE A 51 5.34 5.09 6.72
C ILE A 51 5.88 6.22 7.62
N GLN A 52 7.12 6.66 7.40
CA GLN A 52 7.73 7.76 8.15
C GLN A 52 7.08 9.13 7.87
N GLU A 53 6.37 9.27 6.75
CA GLU A 53 5.74 10.51 6.28
C GLU A 53 4.21 10.52 6.47
N GLY A 54 3.63 9.41 6.97
CA GLY A 54 2.21 9.29 7.27
C GLY A 54 1.61 7.97 6.80
N ASN A 55 0.29 7.96 6.65
CA ASN A 55 -0.48 6.78 6.27
C ASN A 55 -0.08 6.28 4.86
N GLY A 56 -0.05 4.96 4.67
CA GLY A 56 0.12 4.35 3.35
C GLY A 56 -1.18 4.25 2.57
N TRP A 57 -2.18 3.58 3.14
CA TRP A 57 -3.50 3.37 2.56
C TRP A 57 -4.60 3.56 3.60
N ASP A 58 -5.72 4.13 3.16
CA ASP A 58 -6.93 4.24 3.97
C ASP A 58 -8.04 3.34 3.41
N PHE A 59 -8.72 2.64 4.30
CA PHE A 59 -9.91 1.85 4.04
C PHE A 59 -11.09 2.49 4.77
N HIS A 60 -12.07 2.99 4.02
CA HIS A 60 -13.27 3.61 4.55
C HIS A 60 -14.44 2.67 4.40
N VAL A 61 -14.93 2.11 5.51
CA VAL A 61 -16.04 1.14 5.52
C VAL A 61 -17.32 1.89 5.85
N TYR A 62 -18.21 2.01 4.86
CA TYR A 62 -19.43 2.80 4.97
C TYR A 62 -20.60 1.98 5.50
N TYR A 63 -21.47 2.66 6.25
CA TYR A 63 -22.82 2.20 6.50
C TYR A 63 -23.83 3.30 6.19
N SER A 64 -25.06 2.90 5.95
CA SER A 64 -26.21 3.79 5.75
C SER A 64 -27.19 3.65 6.92
N ASN A 65 -28.30 4.37 6.84
CA ASN A 65 -29.39 4.24 7.82
C ASN A 65 -30.31 3.03 7.54
N GLU A 66 -29.91 2.13 6.64
CA GLU A 66 -30.62 0.87 6.44
C GLU A 66 -30.63 0.05 7.73
N LEU A 67 -31.77 -0.61 7.97
CA LEU A 67 -32.00 -1.38 9.19
C LEU A 67 -30.92 -2.45 9.37
N GLY A 68 -30.31 -2.50 10.55
CA GLY A 68 -29.29 -3.49 10.91
C GLY A 68 -27.86 -3.14 10.48
N GLN A 69 -27.64 -2.22 9.52
CA GLN A 69 -26.28 -1.89 9.08
C GLN A 69 -25.45 -1.25 10.20
N ARG A 70 -26.08 -0.47 11.10
CA ARG A 70 -25.38 0.13 12.24
C ARG A 70 -24.86 -0.91 13.23
N GLU A 71 -25.68 -1.89 13.59
CA GLU A 71 -25.24 -2.98 14.47
C GLU A 71 -24.16 -3.83 13.79
N PHE A 72 -24.33 -4.08 12.48
CA PHE A 72 -23.37 -4.84 11.70
C PHE A 72 -22.00 -4.15 11.65
N ILE A 73 -21.94 -2.83 11.36
CA ILE A 73 -20.67 -2.12 11.30
C ILE A 73 -19.99 -2.04 12.67
N ASP A 74 -20.75 -1.87 13.76
CA ASP A 74 -20.18 -1.85 15.11
C ASP A 74 -19.54 -3.20 15.46
N GLY A 75 -20.18 -4.32 15.07
CA GLY A 75 -19.62 -5.67 15.22
C GLY A 75 -18.40 -5.91 14.33
N LEU A 76 -18.45 -5.47 13.07
CA LEU A 76 -17.34 -5.58 12.12
C LEU A 76 -16.11 -4.77 12.59
N TRP A 77 -16.34 -3.56 13.08
CA TRP A 77 -15.34 -2.68 13.65
C TRP A 77 -14.66 -3.32 14.88
N ALA A 78 -15.45 -3.86 15.80
CA ALA A 78 -14.92 -4.53 16.99
C ALA A 78 -14.06 -5.75 16.61
N ARG A 79 -14.49 -6.53 15.61
CA ARG A 79 -13.71 -7.64 15.06
C ARG A 79 -12.43 -7.17 14.40
N ALA A 80 -12.48 -6.14 13.57
CA ALA A 80 -11.31 -5.59 12.90
C ALA A 80 -10.24 -5.17 13.93
N LYS A 81 -10.62 -4.43 14.98
CA LYS A 81 -9.72 -4.03 16.08
C LYS A 81 -9.08 -5.23 16.81
N LYS A 82 -9.84 -6.30 16.98
CA LYS A 82 -9.37 -7.52 17.65
C LYS A 82 -8.44 -8.35 16.78
N GLU A 83 -8.77 -8.52 15.50
CA GLU A 83 -8.07 -9.41 14.58
C GLU A 83 -6.84 -8.74 13.95
N PHE A 84 -6.80 -7.40 13.88
CA PHE A 84 -5.71 -6.60 13.30
C PHE A 84 -5.16 -5.55 14.28
N PRO A 85 -4.50 -5.96 15.38
CA PRO A 85 -4.04 -5.02 16.41
C PRO A 85 -2.93 -4.07 15.95
N THR A 86 -2.29 -4.32 14.80
CA THR A 86 -1.26 -3.44 14.21
C THR A 86 -1.83 -2.41 13.25
N VAL A 87 -3.06 -2.62 12.76
CA VAL A 87 -3.77 -1.67 11.90
C VAL A 87 -4.48 -0.66 12.78
N GLU A 88 -4.25 0.63 12.52
CA GLU A 88 -4.97 1.68 13.25
C GLU A 88 -6.40 1.77 12.71
N ILE A 89 -7.37 1.45 13.58
CA ILE A 89 -8.79 1.46 13.24
C ILE A 89 -9.47 2.53 14.09
N GLU A 90 -9.92 3.60 13.42
CA GLU A 90 -10.62 4.70 14.05
C GLU A 90 -12.04 4.30 14.48
N GLU A 91 -12.63 5.08 15.38
CA GLU A 91 -14.01 4.89 15.86
C GLU A 91 -15.04 5.04 14.73
N VAL A 92 -16.16 4.30 14.84
CA VAL A 92 -17.28 4.45 13.92
C VAL A 92 -17.87 5.86 14.06
N THR A 93 -17.85 6.61 12.97
CA THR A 93 -18.43 7.94 12.93
C THR A 93 -19.95 7.89 12.91
N ALA A 94 -20.59 8.83 13.61
CA ALA A 94 -22.05 8.96 13.61
C ALA A 94 -22.59 9.78 12.43
N LYS A 95 -21.72 10.50 11.71
CA LYS A 95 -22.07 11.42 10.62
C LYS A 95 -20.97 11.42 9.54
N PRO A 96 -21.30 11.79 8.29
CA PRO A 96 -20.32 11.97 7.22
C PRO A 96 -19.22 12.97 7.58
N ARG A 97 -17.99 12.78 7.05
CA ARG A 97 -16.81 13.61 7.32
C ARG A 97 -15.99 13.82 6.05
N GLY A 98 -15.51 15.05 5.82
CA GLY A 98 -14.63 15.37 4.69
C GLY A 98 -15.29 15.05 3.33
N PRO A 99 -14.61 14.32 2.42
CA PRO A 99 -15.16 13.95 1.12
C PRO A 99 -16.23 12.85 1.21
N HIS A 100 -16.36 12.18 2.35
CA HIS A 100 -17.22 11.03 2.51
C HIS A 100 -18.67 11.46 2.80
N THR A 101 -19.62 10.91 2.04
CA THR A 101 -21.05 11.28 2.12
C THR A 101 -21.87 10.41 3.07
N LEU A 102 -21.31 9.27 3.51
CA LEU A 102 -21.89 8.36 4.49
C LEU A 102 -21.03 8.29 5.76
N PRO A 103 -21.62 7.94 6.91
CA PRO A 103 -20.85 7.59 8.10
C PRO A 103 -20.07 6.27 7.88
N MET A 104 -18.94 6.16 8.55
CA MET A 104 -17.95 5.09 8.34
C MET A 104 -17.05 4.89 9.55
N PHE A 105 -16.26 3.81 9.57
CA PHE A 105 -14.95 3.83 10.23
C PHE A 105 -13.85 3.82 9.18
N LYS A 106 -12.64 4.23 9.59
CA LYS A 106 -11.43 4.21 8.76
C LYS A 106 -10.41 3.25 9.36
N ALA A 107 -9.80 2.41 8.53
CA ALA A 107 -8.62 1.64 8.88
C ALA A 107 -7.41 2.15 8.08
N ILE A 108 -6.31 2.40 8.78
CA ILE A 108 -5.06 2.93 8.23
C ILE A 108 -4.06 1.78 8.15
N VAL A 109 -3.59 1.51 6.93
CA VAL A 109 -2.70 0.39 6.62
C VAL A 109 -1.38 0.91 6.09
N ASN A 110 -0.27 0.47 6.70
CA ASN A 110 1.03 1.09 6.47
C ASN A 110 2.08 0.18 5.83
N THR A 111 1.78 -1.11 5.68
CA THR A 111 2.67 -2.06 4.97
C THR A 111 1.92 -2.85 3.89
N PRO A 112 2.61 -3.28 2.82
CA PRO A 112 2.02 -4.18 1.83
C PRO A 112 1.51 -5.50 2.41
N ALA A 113 2.19 -6.03 3.44
CA ALA A 113 1.74 -7.24 4.14
C ALA A 113 0.39 -7.03 4.84
N GLU A 114 0.25 -5.93 5.60
CA GLU A 114 -1.02 -5.56 6.22
C GLU A 114 -2.11 -5.29 5.19
N PHE A 115 -1.76 -4.64 4.07
CA PHE A 115 -2.71 -4.38 2.98
C PHE A 115 -3.30 -5.66 2.41
N GLY A 116 -2.45 -6.63 2.07
CA GLY A 116 -2.91 -7.91 1.57
C GLY A 116 -3.79 -8.64 2.59
N ALA A 117 -3.37 -8.66 3.86
CA ALA A 117 -4.12 -9.32 4.92
C ALA A 117 -5.48 -8.66 5.18
N PHE A 118 -5.51 -7.33 5.32
CA PHE A 118 -6.71 -6.57 5.64
C PHE A 118 -7.67 -6.51 4.45
N LEU A 119 -7.19 -6.30 3.22
CA LEU A 119 -8.01 -6.33 2.02
C LEU A 119 -8.67 -7.70 1.83
N SER A 120 -7.91 -8.79 2.00
CA SER A 120 -8.46 -10.14 1.92
C SER A 120 -9.56 -10.35 2.97
N TRP A 121 -9.34 -9.91 4.20
CA TRP A 121 -10.31 -10.08 5.27
C TRP A 121 -11.57 -9.22 5.08
N ILE A 122 -11.42 -7.94 4.75
CA ILE A 122 -12.56 -7.04 4.60
C ILE A 122 -13.43 -7.44 3.40
N ALA A 123 -12.81 -7.92 2.31
CA ALA A 123 -13.53 -8.40 1.13
C ALA A 123 -14.50 -9.54 1.45
N THR A 124 -14.18 -10.40 2.42
CA THR A 124 -15.02 -11.56 2.79
C THR A 124 -15.88 -11.35 4.03
N ASN A 125 -15.60 -10.33 4.85
CA ASN A 125 -16.29 -10.13 6.14
C ASN A 125 -17.20 -8.90 6.17
N ARG A 126 -17.12 -7.99 5.19
CA ARG A 126 -17.89 -6.73 5.18
C ARG A 126 -19.41 -6.89 4.95
N GLY A 127 -19.89 -8.09 4.66
CA GLY A 127 -21.27 -8.29 4.21
C GLY A 127 -21.55 -7.42 2.98
N ASP A 128 -22.63 -6.63 3.04
CA ASP A 128 -23.03 -5.73 1.96
C ASP A 128 -22.47 -4.30 2.11
N LEU A 129 -21.72 -4.01 3.18
CA LEU A 129 -21.15 -2.67 3.40
C LEU A 129 -20.13 -2.30 2.33
N SER A 130 -20.24 -1.11 1.76
CA SER A 130 -19.31 -0.63 0.73
C SER A 130 -18.00 -0.13 1.34
N VAL A 131 -16.87 -0.39 0.67
CA VAL A 131 -15.54 0.03 1.15
C VAL A 131 -14.79 0.77 0.06
N LEU A 132 -14.40 2.02 0.35
CA LEU A 132 -13.41 2.76 -0.45
C LEU A 132 -12.02 2.44 0.08
N VAL A 133 -11.11 2.04 -0.81
CA VAL A 133 -9.72 1.75 -0.51
C VAL A 133 -8.85 2.64 -1.38
N HIS A 134 -8.05 3.52 -0.79
CA HIS A 134 -7.19 4.41 -1.59
C HIS A 134 -5.80 4.58 -0.96
N PRO A 135 -4.75 4.80 -1.79
CA PRO A 135 -3.43 5.12 -1.29
C PRO A 135 -3.38 6.57 -0.80
N LEU A 136 -2.29 6.94 -0.15
CA LEU A 136 -1.89 8.32 0.02
C LEU A 136 -0.63 8.57 -0.79
N THR A 137 -0.74 9.31 -1.89
CA THR A 137 0.37 9.62 -2.82
C THR A 137 0.77 11.09 -2.81
N GLY A 138 0.01 11.94 -2.10
CA GLY A 138 0.22 13.39 -2.12
C GLY A 138 -0.76 14.15 -3.01
N ASN A 139 -1.68 13.48 -3.69
CA ASN A 139 -2.75 14.10 -4.46
C ASN A 139 -4.09 13.47 -4.05
N ASP A 140 -4.80 14.14 -3.16
CA ASP A 140 -5.95 13.55 -2.49
C ASP A 140 -7.09 13.31 -3.50
N LEU A 141 -7.27 14.22 -4.47
CA LEU A 141 -8.27 14.04 -5.52
C LEU A 141 -7.99 12.80 -6.37
N VAL A 142 -6.76 12.61 -6.82
CA VAL A 142 -6.37 11.44 -7.64
C VAL A 142 -6.45 10.15 -6.80
N ASP A 143 -6.04 10.22 -5.54
CA ASP A 143 -6.09 9.09 -4.61
C ASP A 143 -7.53 8.58 -4.43
N HIS A 144 -8.48 9.48 -4.18
CA HIS A 144 -9.90 9.12 -3.99
C HIS A 144 -10.65 8.78 -5.30
N THR A 145 -10.03 8.98 -6.46
CA THR A 145 -10.68 8.77 -7.77
C THR A 145 -9.97 7.71 -8.60
N THR A 146 -8.85 8.05 -9.21
CA THR A 146 -8.15 7.23 -10.20
C THR A 146 -7.41 6.07 -9.52
N HIS A 147 -6.82 6.29 -8.35
CA HIS A 147 -6.14 5.24 -7.61
C HIS A 147 -7.06 4.44 -6.68
N ALA A 148 -8.32 4.85 -6.54
CA ALA A 148 -9.27 4.24 -5.65
C ALA A 148 -9.71 2.85 -6.13
N VAL A 149 -9.75 1.91 -5.19
CA VAL A 149 -10.33 0.57 -5.33
C VAL A 149 -11.60 0.51 -4.47
N TRP A 150 -12.60 -0.24 -4.93
CA TRP A 150 -13.85 -0.40 -4.20
C TRP A 150 -14.14 -1.88 -3.95
N CYS A 151 -14.56 -2.19 -2.72
CA CYS A 151 -15.19 -3.46 -2.39
C CYS A 151 -16.70 -3.21 -2.22
N GLY A 152 -17.51 -3.77 -3.13
CA GLY A 152 -18.94 -3.51 -3.19
C GLY A 152 -19.28 -2.32 -4.07
N GLU A 153 -20.42 -1.69 -3.79
CA GLU A 153 -20.92 -0.57 -4.59
C GLU A 153 -20.14 0.72 -4.32
N LYS A 154 -20.01 1.56 -5.35
CA LYS A 154 -19.36 2.86 -5.20
C LYS A 154 -20.32 3.83 -4.49
N VAL A 155 -19.84 4.43 -3.41
CA VAL A 155 -20.56 5.51 -2.72
C VAL A 155 -20.14 6.86 -3.31
N PRO A 156 -21.09 7.79 -3.59
CA PRO A 156 -20.75 9.14 -4.03
C PRO A 156 -19.84 9.88 -3.05
N LEU A 157 -18.87 10.64 -3.54
CA LEU A 157 -17.97 11.46 -2.73
C LEU A 157 -18.12 12.94 -3.08
N LYS A 158 -17.83 13.83 -2.13
CA LYS A 158 -17.70 15.29 -2.33
C LYS A 158 -16.30 15.61 -2.81
N LEU A 159 -16.02 15.32 -4.07
CA LEU A 159 -14.67 15.44 -4.63
C LEU A 159 -14.16 16.90 -4.67
N GLU A 160 -15.08 17.87 -4.67
CA GLU A 160 -14.77 19.30 -4.67
C GLU A 160 -14.03 19.79 -3.42
N VAL A 161 -13.96 19.00 -2.35
CA VAL A 161 -13.21 19.34 -1.13
C VAL A 161 -11.78 18.79 -1.11
N LEU A 162 -11.37 18.08 -2.16
CA LEU A 162 -10.04 17.46 -2.28
C LEU A 162 -9.09 18.31 -3.12
N HIS A 163 -7.80 18.25 -2.79
CA HIS A 163 -6.73 19.02 -3.43
C HIS A 163 -5.59 18.13 -3.92
#